data_AF-S7UTS7-F1
#
_entry.id   AF-S7UTS7-F1
#
_cell.length_a   1.000
_cell.length_b   1.000
_cell.length_c   1.000
_cell.angle_alpha   90.00
_cell.angle_beta   90.00
_cell.angle_gamma   90.00
#
_symmetry.space_group_name_H-M   'P 1'
#
loop_
_entity.id
_entity.type
_entity.pdbx_description
1 polymer ?
#
loop_
_entity_poly.entity_id
_entity_poly.type
_entity_poly.pdbx_seq_one_letter_code
_entity_poly.pdbx_strand_id
1 'polypeptide(L)'
;MRVQDNWALLLAQEAARSLNKPLVVIHLLVPGLAFQPTRRHLSFFMGGAREVETELKSLNIGFELPIVSKKDPKGRLDEANKKIEEVFDALQPALAVCDFNPLRLPTQVVEALTRVYAECLSPLYQVDTHGVVPCWVASDKLETAARTLRPKLMELVKEFATPFPKVQRMTVPWTHTKLFPLDEDRILSELKPDPPEPLDSWKPGTKAALELLHSFATPKNLAEYGKSRNDPVAGVQSDLSPYIHFGHISVQRCLLEVSKLKSTAADKTLKEGVMSFIDEVVVRSQLSDNFVFFNPHYDDIKGAPLWAQQTLNIHAKDKREPHYGFAALEAGKTYDELWNAAQLQLVRDGKMHGYLRMYWAKKILEWTKSPQEALKIAIALNDKYHLDGTDPNGVTGCMWSICGVHDQGFKERPVFGKIRYMNYPGCERKFDVKAFVRKFPGAAENAVNVAKQGMLPFTGRAKIELKGVAEGGDSDRVASILTKKIEQQKPQNTISGPATTKETAQTKGSAKKRQRKQSDGDLAPPRNEGVDVEEADVNAEEDVHLSE
;
A
#
# COMPACT_ATOMS: atom_id res chain seq x y z
N MET A 1 14.18 -4.12 -8.19
CA MET A 1 15.29 -4.98 -8.64
C MET A 1 15.06 -5.45 -10.09
N ARG A 2 15.54 -4.71 -11.09
CA ARG A 2 15.48 -5.08 -12.53
C ARG A 2 16.52 -4.30 -13.34
N VAL A 3 16.92 -4.82 -14.50
CA VAL A 3 17.83 -4.14 -15.44
C VAL A 3 17.07 -3.28 -16.45
N GLN A 4 16.22 -3.88 -17.28
CA GLN A 4 15.40 -3.13 -18.24
C GLN A 4 14.26 -2.37 -17.54
N ASP A 5 13.70 -1.37 -18.24
CA ASP A 5 12.64 -0.49 -17.74
C ASP A 5 12.97 0.22 -16.40
N ASN A 6 14.24 0.61 -16.20
CA ASN A 6 14.78 1.19 -14.97
C ASN A 6 15.45 2.54 -15.24
N TRP A 7 14.78 3.65 -14.92
CA TRP A 7 15.30 5.00 -15.17
C TRP A 7 16.57 5.33 -14.37
N ALA A 8 16.75 4.80 -13.15
CA ALA A 8 17.97 5.01 -12.37
C ALA A 8 19.18 4.35 -13.04
N LEU A 9 19.04 3.10 -13.50
CA LEU A 9 20.11 2.39 -14.19
C LEU A 9 20.43 3.01 -15.56
N LEU A 10 19.42 3.53 -16.27
CA LEU A 10 19.60 4.25 -17.54
C LEU A 10 20.37 5.57 -17.34
N LEU A 11 20.03 6.35 -16.30
CA LEU A 11 20.78 7.56 -15.95
C LEU A 11 22.24 7.25 -15.56
N ALA A 12 22.44 6.23 -14.71
CA ALA A 12 23.77 5.79 -14.29
C ALA A 12 24.61 5.29 -15.47
N GLN A 13 23.99 4.59 -16.43
CA GLN A 13 24.65 4.17 -17.67
C GLN A 13 25.05 5.35 -18.55
N GLU A 14 24.18 6.34 -18.76
CA GLU A 14 24.54 7.50 -19.58
C GLU A 14 25.71 8.27 -18.96
N ALA A 15 25.63 8.55 -17.64
CA ALA A 15 26.71 9.19 -16.91
C ALA A 15 28.04 8.41 -16.99
N ALA A 16 28.02 7.08 -16.77
CA ALA A 16 29.22 6.25 -16.88
C ALA A 16 29.82 6.26 -18.30
N ARG A 17 28.97 6.31 -19.34
CA ARG A 17 29.41 6.42 -20.74
C ARG A 17 29.99 7.79 -21.06
N SER A 18 29.35 8.88 -20.64
CA SER A 18 29.86 10.25 -20.83
C SER A 18 31.21 10.46 -20.13
N LEU A 19 31.40 9.86 -18.95
CA LEU A 19 32.64 9.93 -18.17
C LEU A 19 33.72 8.91 -18.63
N ASN A 20 33.40 8.02 -19.58
CA ASN A 20 34.24 6.89 -20.01
C ASN A 20 34.73 6.02 -18.83
N LYS A 21 33.80 5.67 -17.92
CA LYS A 21 34.02 4.86 -16.72
C LYS A 21 33.24 3.53 -16.81
N PRO A 22 33.67 2.48 -16.09
CA PRO A 22 32.85 1.29 -15.92
C PRO A 22 31.61 1.61 -15.07
N LEU A 23 30.56 0.80 -15.21
CA LEU A 23 29.37 0.86 -14.36
C LEU A 23 29.33 -0.37 -13.44
N VAL A 24 28.94 -0.16 -12.19
CA VAL A 24 28.68 -1.20 -11.19
C VAL A 24 27.35 -0.89 -10.49
N VAL A 25 26.52 -1.91 -10.30
CA VAL A 25 25.29 -1.84 -9.52
C VAL A 25 25.58 -2.36 -8.13
N ILE A 26 25.34 -1.52 -7.11
CA ILE A 26 25.40 -1.93 -5.71
C ILE A 26 23.97 -2.09 -5.19
N HIS A 27 23.68 -3.18 -4.49
CA HIS A 27 22.44 -3.32 -3.74
C HIS A 27 22.75 -3.61 -2.27
N LEU A 28 22.50 -2.65 -1.39
CA LEU A 28 22.70 -2.83 0.04
C LEU A 28 21.58 -3.71 0.63
N LEU A 29 21.91 -4.96 0.96
CA LEU A 29 20.96 -5.96 1.43
C LEU A 29 20.62 -5.76 2.91
N VAL A 30 19.76 -4.78 3.17
CA VAL A 30 19.27 -4.44 4.51
C VAL A 30 17.92 -5.13 4.81
N PRO A 31 17.78 -5.88 5.91
CA PRO A 31 16.50 -6.39 6.39
C PRO A 31 15.43 -5.30 6.53
N GLY A 32 14.28 -5.49 5.89
CA GLY A 32 13.17 -4.54 5.89
C GLY A 32 13.32 -3.33 4.95
N LEU A 33 14.39 -3.27 4.14
CA LEU A 33 14.58 -2.23 3.10
C LEU A 33 13.98 -2.66 1.76
N ALA A 34 14.43 -3.82 1.25
CA ALA A 34 14.03 -4.37 -0.05
C ALA A 34 13.25 -5.70 0.05
N PHE A 35 13.14 -6.25 1.27
CA PHE A 35 12.48 -7.52 1.61
C PHE A 35 12.28 -7.59 3.13
N GLN A 36 11.23 -8.27 3.61
CA GLN A 36 11.14 -8.64 5.04
C GLN A 36 12.07 -9.82 5.34
N PRO A 37 12.65 -9.93 6.55
CA PRO A 37 13.61 -10.98 6.90
C PRO A 37 12.95 -12.35 7.16
N THR A 38 12.05 -12.77 6.28
CA THR A 38 11.47 -14.12 6.27
C THR A 38 11.90 -14.89 5.02
N ARG A 39 11.95 -16.22 5.13
CA ARG A 39 12.49 -17.12 4.09
C ARG A 39 11.75 -16.96 2.77
N ARG A 40 10.42 -16.76 2.84
CA ARG A 40 9.54 -16.39 1.71
C ARG A 40 10.06 -15.21 0.90
N HIS A 41 10.26 -14.07 1.55
CA HIS A 41 10.63 -12.83 0.87
C HIS A 41 12.08 -12.86 0.38
N LEU A 42 13.00 -13.41 1.19
CA LEU A 42 14.39 -13.57 0.78
C LEU A 42 14.51 -14.49 -0.44
N SER A 43 13.81 -15.63 -0.47
CA SER A 43 13.84 -16.55 -1.61
C SER A 43 13.35 -15.90 -2.90
N PHE A 44 12.26 -15.13 -2.84
CA PHE A 44 11.75 -14.38 -4.00
C PHE A 44 12.71 -13.26 -4.43
N PHE A 45 13.32 -12.53 -3.49
CA PHE A 45 14.37 -11.55 -3.79
C PHE A 45 15.59 -12.19 -4.46
N MET A 46 16.14 -13.28 -3.90
CA MET A 46 17.38 -13.91 -4.39
C MET A 46 17.23 -14.48 -5.80
N GLY A 47 16.06 -15.04 -6.13
CA GLY A 47 15.77 -15.45 -7.51
C GLY A 47 15.73 -14.28 -8.50
N GLY A 48 15.23 -13.10 -8.09
CA GLY A 48 15.31 -11.88 -8.91
C GLY A 48 16.73 -11.33 -9.02
N ALA A 49 17.49 -11.33 -7.92
CA ALA A 49 18.87 -10.87 -7.89
C ALA A 49 19.80 -11.68 -8.80
N ARG A 50 19.62 -13.02 -8.88
CA ARG A 50 20.36 -13.88 -9.83
C ARG A 50 20.07 -13.56 -11.29
N GLU A 51 18.82 -13.25 -11.64
CA GLU A 51 18.45 -12.86 -13.01
C GLU A 51 19.11 -11.53 -13.38
N VAL A 52 19.07 -10.55 -12.45
CA VAL A 52 19.73 -9.25 -12.61
C VAL A 52 21.25 -9.38 -12.73
N GLU A 53 21.91 -10.13 -11.85
CA GLU A 53 23.36 -10.36 -11.93
C GLU A 53 23.77 -10.99 -13.27
N THR A 54 22.98 -11.95 -13.76
CA THR A 54 23.21 -12.63 -15.05
C THR A 54 23.10 -11.65 -16.22
N GLU A 55 22.07 -10.80 -16.25
CA GLU A 55 21.88 -9.81 -17.30
C GLU A 55 22.95 -8.71 -17.25
N LEU A 56 23.23 -8.13 -16.08
CA LEU A 56 24.27 -7.11 -15.89
C LEU A 56 25.65 -7.60 -16.36
N LYS A 57 26.01 -8.85 -16.01
CA LYS A 57 27.26 -9.49 -16.47
C LYS A 57 27.34 -9.59 -17.99
N SER A 58 26.23 -9.87 -18.67
CA SER A 58 26.19 -9.90 -20.16
C SER A 58 26.40 -8.50 -20.78
N LEU A 59 26.05 -7.45 -20.03
CA LEU A 59 26.16 -6.03 -20.41
C LEU A 59 27.49 -5.39 -19.96
N ASN A 60 28.48 -6.16 -19.47
CA ASN A 60 29.73 -5.66 -18.88
C ASN A 60 29.56 -4.79 -17.62
N ILE A 61 28.39 -4.83 -16.97
CA ILE A 61 28.08 -4.06 -15.76
C ILE A 61 28.38 -4.92 -14.52
N GLY A 62 29.05 -4.35 -13.53
CA GLY A 62 29.33 -5.01 -12.25
C GLY A 62 28.07 -5.19 -11.38
N PHE A 63 28.09 -6.14 -10.45
CA PHE A 63 27.03 -6.32 -9.46
C PHE A 63 27.61 -6.76 -8.11
N GLU A 64 27.38 -5.96 -7.07
CA GLU A 64 27.85 -6.20 -5.70
C GLU A 64 26.66 -6.09 -4.71
N LEU A 65 26.64 -6.97 -3.72
CA LEU A 65 25.53 -7.20 -2.78
C LEU A 65 26.04 -7.16 -1.31
N PRO A 66 26.48 -6.00 -0.78
CA PRO A 66 26.89 -5.86 0.62
C PRO A 66 25.71 -6.12 1.57
N ILE A 67 25.99 -6.78 2.70
CA ILE A 67 24.97 -7.32 3.62
C ILE A 67 24.97 -6.55 4.94
N VAL A 68 23.78 -6.33 5.51
CA VAL A 68 23.56 -5.78 6.86
C VAL A 68 22.90 -6.85 7.73
N SER A 69 23.61 -7.33 8.75
CA SER A 69 23.25 -8.45 9.62
C SER A 69 22.40 -8.06 10.84
N LYS A 70 22.47 -6.80 11.30
CA LYS A 70 21.86 -6.35 12.55
C LYS A 70 20.34 -6.28 12.45
N LYS A 71 19.67 -7.03 13.33
CA LYS A 71 18.20 -7.09 13.39
C LYS A 71 17.56 -5.92 14.15
N ASP A 72 18.24 -5.27 15.09
CA ASP A 72 17.68 -4.12 15.82
C ASP A 72 17.73 -2.82 14.99
N PRO A 73 16.80 -1.84 15.19
CA PRO A 73 16.71 -0.68 14.30
C PRO A 73 17.93 0.24 14.31
N LYS A 74 18.64 0.37 15.43
CA LYS A 74 19.80 1.26 15.51
C LYS A 74 21.03 0.58 14.90
N GLY A 75 21.37 -0.62 15.38
CA GLY A 75 22.50 -1.40 14.88
C GLY A 75 22.42 -1.64 13.36
N ARG A 76 21.21 -1.77 12.81
CA ARG A 76 20.96 -1.88 11.36
C ARG A 76 21.38 -0.63 10.58
N LEU A 77 21.09 0.56 11.09
CA LEU A 77 21.53 1.82 10.47
C LEU A 77 23.03 2.05 10.70
N ASP A 78 23.53 1.80 11.92
CA ASP A 78 24.96 1.92 12.26
C ASP A 78 25.85 0.99 11.41
N GLU A 79 25.35 -0.18 11.00
CA GLU A 79 26.03 -1.13 10.10
C GLU A 79 25.80 -0.78 8.60
N ALA A 80 24.62 -0.29 8.23
CA ALA A 80 24.35 0.19 6.87
C ALA A 80 25.26 1.37 6.49
N ASN A 81 25.45 2.35 7.38
CA ASN A 81 26.36 3.47 7.17
C ASN A 81 27.78 2.97 6.89
N LYS A 82 28.30 2.06 7.73
CA LYS A 82 29.64 1.46 7.56
C LYS A 82 29.79 0.68 6.26
N LYS A 83 28.73 0.03 5.77
CA LYS A 83 28.74 -0.62 4.46
C LYS A 83 28.60 0.36 3.29
N ILE A 84 28.06 1.55 3.50
CA ILE A 84 28.11 2.64 2.51
C ILE A 84 29.54 3.23 2.46
N GLU A 85 30.15 3.49 3.62
CA GLU A 85 31.55 3.94 3.77
C GLU A 85 32.52 2.95 3.10
N GLU A 86 32.47 1.66 3.47
CA GLU A 86 33.31 0.59 2.93
C GLU A 86 33.16 0.40 1.41
N VAL A 87 31.94 0.59 0.88
CA VAL A 87 31.67 0.59 -0.57
C VAL A 87 32.21 1.85 -1.24
N PHE A 88 32.09 3.02 -0.63
CA PHE A 88 32.62 4.26 -1.18
C PHE A 88 34.16 4.19 -1.25
N ASP A 89 34.80 3.86 -0.13
CA ASP A 89 36.25 3.79 0.01
C ASP A 89 36.89 2.88 -1.04
N ALA A 90 36.31 1.70 -1.24
CA ALA A 90 36.84 0.69 -2.16
C ALA A 90 36.53 0.95 -3.65
N LEU A 91 35.53 1.78 -3.98
CA LEU A 91 35.12 2.05 -5.36
C LEU A 91 35.53 3.44 -5.87
N GLN A 92 35.71 4.41 -4.97
CA GLN A 92 35.92 5.84 -5.28
C GLN A 92 35.00 6.36 -6.41
N PRO A 93 33.66 6.25 -6.24
CA PRO A 93 32.71 6.47 -7.31
C PRO A 93 32.69 7.94 -7.73
N ALA A 94 32.87 8.19 -9.04
CA ALA A 94 32.84 9.55 -9.61
C ALA A 94 31.44 10.18 -9.64
N LEU A 95 30.39 9.37 -9.48
CA LEU A 95 28.97 9.71 -9.42
C LEU A 95 28.19 8.47 -8.94
N ALA A 96 27.10 8.65 -8.21
CA ALA A 96 26.13 7.58 -7.94
C ALA A 96 24.69 7.99 -8.29
N VAL A 97 23.87 6.97 -8.56
CA VAL A 97 22.42 7.10 -8.75
C VAL A 97 21.72 6.07 -7.87
N CYS A 98 20.75 6.50 -7.06
CA CYS A 98 19.86 5.63 -6.29
C CYS A 98 18.41 5.74 -6.81
N ASP A 99 17.59 4.75 -6.46
CA ASP A 99 16.15 4.78 -6.71
C ASP A 99 15.37 5.42 -5.53
N PHE A 100 14.07 5.60 -5.75
CA PHE A 100 13.14 6.18 -4.77
C PHE A 100 12.29 5.11 -4.08
N ASN A 101 12.18 5.22 -2.76
CA ASN A 101 11.14 4.58 -1.96
C ASN A 101 10.81 5.51 -0.78
N PRO A 102 9.53 5.88 -0.56
CA PRO A 102 9.15 6.85 0.47
C PRO A 102 9.11 6.29 1.90
N LEU A 103 9.27 4.97 2.09
CA LEU A 103 9.24 4.37 3.43
C LEU A 103 10.44 4.82 4.27
N ARG A 104 10.21 4.94 5.58
CA ARG A 104 11.13 5.55 6.55
C ARG A 104 12.55 4.95 6.56
N LEU A 105 12.70 3.64 6.43
CA LEU A 105 14.02 2.98 6.41
C LEU A 105 14.78 3.26 5.10
N PRO A 106 14.19 3.10 3.89
CA PRO A 106 14.78 3.63 2.66
C PRO A 106 15.21 5.09 2.74
N THR A 107 14.37 5.99 3.26
CA THR A 107 14.75 7.41 3.41
C THR A 107 15.99 7.57 4.29
N GLN A 108 16.06 6.89 5.44
CA GLN A 108 17.22 6.94 6.34
C GLN A 108 18.51 6.41 5.69
N VAL A 109 18.43 5.38 4.83
CA VAL A 109 19.57 4.86 4.07
C VAL A 109 20.00 5.83 2.95
N VAL A 110 19.04 6.50 2.30
CA VAL A 110 19.34 7.56 1.31
C VAL A 110 19.97 8.78 1.97
N GLU A 111 19.53 9.20 3.16
CA GLU A 111 20.22 10.26 3.91
C GLU A 111 21.67 9.87 4.28
N ALA A 112 21.92 8.60 4.61
CA ALA A 112 23.26 8.10 4.90
C ALA A 112 24.17 8.13 3.66
N LEU A 113 23.64 7.72 2.49
CA LEU A 113 24.30 7.90 1.20
C LEU A 113 24.61 9.38 0.95
N THR A 114 23.64 10.29 1.12
CA THR A 114 23.83 11.73 0.92
C THR A 114 24.94 12.31 1.80
N ARG A 115 25.07 11.86 3.05
CA ARG A 115 26.17 12.30 3.95
C ARG A 115 27.54 11.90 3.41
N VAL A 116 27.77 10.60 3.18
CA VAL A 116 29.07 10.09 2.70
C VAL A 116 29.46 10.70 1.35
N TYR A 117 28.51 10.78 0.41
CA TYR A 117 28.79 11.33 -0.93
C TYR A 117 29.06 12.84 -0.90
N ALA A 118 28.40 13.61 -0.01
CA ALA A 118 28.69 15.03 0.16
C ALA A 118 30.06 15.27 0.83
N GLU A 119 30.40 14.51 1.87
CA GLU A 119 31.70 14.60 2.56
C GLU A 119 32.87 14.24 1.63
N CYS A 120 32.70 13.25 0.76
CA CYS A 120 33.67 12.84 -0.25
C CYS A 120 33.56 13.58 -1.60
N LEU A 121 32.76 14.66 -1.68
CA LEU A 121 32.58 15.52 -2.87
C LEU A 121 32.17 14.79 -4.17
N SER A 122 31.42 13.68 -4.05
CA SER A 122 30.92 12.90 -5.20
C SER A 122 29.41 13.13 -5.42
N PRO A 123 28.94 13.41 -6.66
CA PRO A 123 27.52 13.63 -6.92
C PRO A 123 26.65 12.39 -6.68
N LEU A 124 25.57 12.56 -5.92
CA LEU A 124 24.49 11.57 -5.73
C LEU A 124 23.19 12.08 -6.35
N TYR A 125 22.57 11.27 -7.21
CA TYR A 125 21.26 11.55 -7.81
C TYR A 125 20.22 10.53 -7.35
N GLN A 126 19.00 10.97 -7.03
CA GLN A 126 17.87 10.08 -6.80
C GLN A 126 16.87 10.13 -7.97
N VAL A 127 16.40 8.97 -8.42
CA VAL A 127 15.46 8.83 -9.53
C VAL A 127 14.24 8.00 -9.11
N ASP A 128 13.03 8.49 -9.38
CA ASP A 128 11.83 7.67 -9.21
C ASP A 128 11.77 6.59 -10.30
N THR A 129 11.75 5.32 -9.87
CA THR A 129 11.62 4.14 -10.75
C THR A 129 10.41 3.27 -10.38
N HIS A 130 9.58 3.74 -9.44
CA HIS A 130 8.42 3.06 -8.90
C HIS A 130 7.14 3.60 -9.55
N GLY A 131 7.01 4.93 -9.63
CA GLY A 131 5.94 5.62 -10.34
C GLY A 131 6.08 5.64 -11.87
N VAL A 132 5.08 6.23 -12.53
CA VAL A 132 5.18 6.66 -13.95
C VAL A 132 5.65 8.11 -14.03
N VAL A 133 5.13 8.95 -13.14
CA VAL A 133 5.55 10.35 -12.92
C VAL A 133 6.25 10.40 -11.55
N PRO A 134 7.40 11.06 -11.37
CA PRO A 134 8.07 11.10 -10.06
C PRO A 134 7.15 11.62 -8.94
N CYS A 135 7.20 11.01 -7.75
CA CYS A 135 6.27 11.29 -6.66
C CYS A 135 6.17 12.80 -6.30
N TRP A 136 7.32 13.48 -6.24
CA TRP A 136 7.44 14.93 -5.99
C TRP A 136 7.03 15.83 -7.17
N VAL A 137 6.82 15.27 -8.37
CA VAL A 137 6.27 15.96 -9.55
C VAL A 137 4.77 15.71 -9.69
N ALA A 138 4.30 14.51 -9.32
CA ALA A 138 2.88 14.14 -9.39
C ALA A 138 1.98 14.98 -8.46
N SER A 139 2.53 15.48 -7.34
CA SER A 139 1.87 16.45 -6.47
C SER A 139 2.86 17.24 -5.61
N ASP A 140 2.55 18.51 -5.39
CA ASP A 140 3.19 19.44 -4.45
C ASP A 140 2.92 19.14 -2.97
N LYS A 141 1.98 18.23 -2.68
CA LYS A 141 1.44 17.97 -1.33
C LYS A 141 0.78 16.61 -1.20
N LEU A 142 0.48 16.25 0.05
CA LEU A 142 -0.41 15.14 0.43
C LEU A 142 -1.80 15.31 -0.22
N GLU A 143 -2.21 14.36 -1.05
CA GLU A 143 -3.49 14.40 -1.74
C GLU A 143 -4.61 13.69 -0.94
N THR A 144 -5.74 14.38 -0.79
CA THR A 144 -6.80 13.92 0.12
C THR A 144 -7.44 12.61 -0.31
N ALA A 145 -7.60 12.37 -1.61
CA ALA A 145 -8.15 11.14 -2.17
C ALA A 145 -7.78 11.00 -3.66
N ALA A 146 -7.99 9.81 -4.24
CA ALA A 146 -7.69 9.57 -5.66
C ALA A 146 -8.39 10.54 -6.63
N ARG A 147 -9.54 11.12 -6.26
CA ARG A 147 -10.25 12.13 -7.07
C ARG A 147 -9.47 13.46 -7.23
N THR A 148 -8.53 13.76 -6.34
CA THR A 148 -7.73 15.00 -6.40
C THR A 148 -6.35 14.77 -7.03
N LEU A 149 -5.71 13.61 -6.79
CA LEU A 149 -4.49 13.23 -7.51
C LEU A 149 -4.73 12.86 -8.99
N ARG A 150 -5.79 12.09 -9.31
CA ARG A 150 -6.04 11.57 -10.67
C ARG A 150 -5.92 12.62 -11.79
N PRO A 151 -6.55 13.80 -11.74
CA PRO A 151 -6.46 14.77 -12.83
C PRO A 151 -5.03 15.30 -13.04
N LYS A 152 -4.27 15.59 -11.97
CA LYS A 152 -2.85 15.97 -12.05
C LYS A 152 -2.04 14.86 -12.72
N LEU A 153 -2.11 13.67 -12.15
CA LEU A 153 -1.30 12.52 -12.54
C LEU A 153 -1.61 12.05 -13.97
N MET A 154 -2.88 11.97 -14.35
CA MET A 154 -3.27 11.51 -15.69
C MET A 154 -3.02 12.52 -16.81
N GLU A 155 -2.76 13.79 -16.48
CA GLU A 155 -2.24 14.78 -17.43
C GLU A 155 -0.74 14.55 -17.65
N LEU A 156 0.06 14.54 -16.58
CA LEU A 156 1.51 14.31 -16.61
C LEU A 156 1.87 12.93 -17.22
N VAL A 157 1.05 11.90 -17.00
CA VAL A 157 1.22 10.57 -17.62
C VAL A 157 1.25 10.63 -19.16
N LYS A 158 0.68 11.64 -19.82
CA LYS A 158 0.78 11.80 -21.30
C LYS A 158 2.20 12.12 -21.76
N GLU A 159 2.96 12.82 -20.94
CA GLU A 159 4.35 13.23 -21.18
C GLU A 159 5.33 12.17 -20.67
N PHE A 160 5.13 11.70 -19.43
CA PHE A 160 6.07 10.82 -18.75
C PHE A 160 5.98 9.34 -19.17
N ALA A 161 4.85 8.85 -19.70
CA ALA A 161 4.69 7.45 -20.12
C ALA A 161 5.34 7.16 -21.49
N THR A 162 6.60 7.54 -21.65
CA THR A 162 7.44 7.27 -22.82
C THR A 162 7.85 5.79 -22.91
N PRO A 163 8.25 5.30 -24.09
CA PRO A 163 8.95 4.02 -24.22
C PRO A 163 10.35 4.10 -23.61
N PHE A 164 10.72 3.09 -22.81
CA PHE A 164 12.08 2.97 -22.30
C PHE A 164 13.11 2.69 -23.41
N PRO A 165 14.28 3.36 -23.42
CA PRO A 165 15.44 2.87 -24.15
C PRO A 165 15.97 1.58 -23.48
N LYS A 166 16.64 0.72 -24.25
CA LYS A 166 17.27 -0.50 -23.71
C LYS A 166 18.59 -0.17 -23.04
N VAL A 167 18.89 -0.84 -21.92
CA VAL A 167 20.23 -0.83 -21.32
C VAL A 167 21.20 -1.48 -22.31
N GLN A 168 22.27 -0.76 -22.67
CA GLN A 168 23.30 -1.18 -23.60
C GLN A 168 24.46 -1.89 -22.89
N ARG A 169 25.32 -2.56 -23.65
CA ARG A 169 26.59 -3.09 -23.14
C ARG A 169 27.59 -1.95 -22.91
N MET A 170 28.26 -1.96 -21.76
CA MET A 170 29.32 -0.99 -21.43
C MET A 170 30.58 -1.26 -22.25
N THR A 171 31.16 -0.20 -22.82
CA THR A 171 32.43 -0.22 -23.55
C THR A 171 33.63 -0.38 -22.63
N VAL A 172 33.60 0.30 -21.47
CA VAL A 172 34.55 0.11 -20.37
C VAL A 172 33.96 -0.93 -19.40
N PRO A 173 34.53 -2.16 -19.32
CA PRO A 173 33.98 -3.22 -18.47
C PRO A 173 34.34 -3.04 -16.99
N TRP A 174 33.49 -3.54 -16.09
CA TRP A 174 33.87 -3.76 -14.69
C TRP A 174 34.89 -4.91 -14.59
N THR A 175 36.13 -4.60 -14.21
CA THR A 175 37.26 -5.55 -14.15
C THR A 175 37.82 -5.79 -12.74
N HIS A 176 37.30 -5.12 -11.72
CA HIS A 176 37.74 -5.33 -10.34
C HIS A 176 37.27 -6.69 -9.82
N THR A 177 38.04 -7.26 -8.88
CA THR A 177 37.60 -8.39 -8.07
C THR A 177 36.34 -8.03 -7.29
N LYS A 178 35.33 -8.90 -7.30
CA LYS A 178 34.11 -8.69 -6.50
C LYS A 178 34.47 -8.57 -5.02
N LEU A 179 33.90 -7.55 -4.37
CA LEU A 179 34.05 -7.28 -2.94
C LEU A 179 32.89 -7.91 -2.17
N PHE A 180 31.69 -7.87 -2.77
CA PHE A 180 30.45 -8.36 -2.17
C PHE A 180 29.72 -9.26 -3.18
N PRO A 181 30.23 -10.46 -3.50
CA PRO A 181 29.55 -11.37 -4.41
C PRO A 181 28.16 -11.78 -3.87
N LEU A 182 27.23 -12.04 -4.80
CA LEU A 182 25.99 -12.74 -4.50
C LEU A 182 26.34 -14.17 -4.07
N ASP A 183 26.13 -14.45 -2.79
CA ASP A 183 26.48 -15.70 -2.12
C ASP A 183 25.28 -16.09 -1.25
N GLU A 184 24.44 -17.03 -1.74
CA GLU A 184 23.18 -17.36 -1.07
C GLU A 184 23.41 -18.03 0.29
N ASP A 185 24.47 -18.83 0.44
CA ASP A 185 24.79 -19.53 1.69
C ASP A 185 25.30 -18.56 2.77
N ARG A 186 26.14 -17.58 2.40
CA ARG A 186 26.54 -16.47 3.28
C ARG A 186 25.33 -15.64 3.70
N ILE A 187 24.48 -15.26 2.76
CA ILE A 187 23.28 -14.45 3.03
C ILE A 187 22.31 -15.18 3.98
N LEU A 188 22.07 -16.47 3.76
CA LEU A 188 21.22 -17.28 4.64
C LEU A 188 21.81 -17.46 6.04
N SER A 189 23.12 -17.71 6.13
CA SER A 189 23.81 -17.96 7.40
C SER A 189 24.07 -16.70 8.24
N GLU A 190 24.24 -15.53 7.62
CA GLU A 190 24.33 -14.24 8.31
C GLU A 190 22.95 -13.72 8.76
N LEU A 191 21.99 -13.59 7.83
CA LEU A 191 20.69 -12.96 8.11
C LEU A 191 19.76 -13.80 8.99
N LYS A 192 19.85 -15.14 8.88
CA LYS A 192 19.03 -16.13 9.61
C LYS A 192 17.53 -15.78 9.53
N PRO A 193 16.93 -15.84 8.34
CA PRO A 193 15.54 -15.42 8.11
C PRO A 193 14.52 -16.34 8.79
N ASP A 194 13.44 -15.73 9.26
CA ASP A 194 12.36 -16.36 10.02
C ASP A 194 11.28 -16.96 9.09
N PRO A 195 10.34 -17.78 9.58
CA PRO A 195 9.18 -18.21 8.78
C PRO A 195 8.24 -17.04 8.42
N PRO A 196 7.40 -17.12 7.36
CA PRO A 196 7.07 -18.31 6.58
C PRO A 196 8.12 -18.74 5.54
N GLU A 197 7.98 -19.98 5.09
CA GLU A 197 8.81 -20.63 4.07
C GLU A 197 8.54 -20.10 2.64
N PRO A 198 9.44 -20.37 1.68
CA PRO A 198 9.28 -20.09 0.25
C PRO A 198 7.99 -20.65 -0.37
N LEU A 199 7.65 -20.16 -1.55
CA LEU A 199 6.44 -20.54 -2.30
C LEU A 199 6.78 -20.86 -3.74
N ASP A 200 6.82 -22.15 -4.10
CA ASP A 200 7.18 -22.64 -5.44
C ASP A 200 6.24 -22.17 -6.55
N SER A 201 5.03 -21.71 -6.19
CA SER A 201 4.06 -21.08 -7.09
C SER A 201 4.49 -19.71 -7.60
N TRP A 202 5.35 -19.00 -6.86
CA TRP A 202 5.81 -17.65 -7.18
C TRP A 202 7.23 -17.66 -7.72
N LYS A 203 7.35 -17.86 -9.04
CA LYS A 203 8.63 -17.71 -9.75
C LYS A 203 9.07 -16.24 -9.72
N PRO A 204 10.21 -15.87 -9.14
CA PRO A 204 10.71 -14.50 -9.17
C PRO A 204 11.35 -14.14 -10.53
N GLY A 205 11.84 -12.91 -10.64
CA GLY A 205 12.52 -12.39 -11.84
C GLY A 205 11.65 -11.47 -12.71
N THR A 206 12.33 -10.66 -13.53
CA THR A 206 11.75 -9.79 -14.57
C THR A 206 11.07 -10.63 -15.64
N LYS A 207 11.69 -11.78 -16.02
CA LYS A 207 11.11 -12.70 -17.01
C LYS A 207 9.73 -13.21 -16.59
N ALA A 208 9.61 -13.75 -15.37
CA ALA A 208 8.34 -14.25 -14.85
C ALA A 208 7.28 -13.14 -14.72
N ALA A 209 7.70 -11.92 -14.34
CA ALA A 209 6.83 -10.76 -14.29
C ALA A 209 6.27 -10.36 -15.67
N LEU A 210 7.11 -10.38 -16.71
CA LEU A 210 6.72 -10.08 -18.08
C LEU A 210 5.84 -11.18 -18.68
N GLU A 211 6.14 -12.46 -18.44
CA GLU A 211 5.27 -13.58 -18.83
C GLU A 211 3.87 -13.44 -18.21
N LEU A 212 3.79 -13.09 -16.92
CA LEU A 212 2.52 -12.82 -16.23
C LEU A 212 1.81 -11.59 -16.82
N LEU A 213 2.50 -10.46 -17.00
CA LEU A 213 1.92 -9.25 -17.58
C LEU A 213 1.35 -9.50 -18.98
N HIS A 214 2.07 -10.20 -19.86
CA HIS A 214 1.57 -10.50 -21.20
C HIS A 214 0.38 -11.46 -21.18
N SER A 215 0.32 -12.41 -20.25
CA SER A 215 -0.85 -13.28 -20.08
C SER A 215 -2.09 -12.53 -19.55
N PHE A 216 -1.88 -11.53 -18.69
CA PHE A 216 -2.96 -10.68 -18.16
C PHE A 216 -3.41 -9.61 -19.17
N ALA A 217 -2.48 -9.00 -19.91
CA ALA A 217 -2.72 -7.92 -20.86
C ALA A 217 -3.29 -8.43 -22.20
N THR A 218 -4.42 -9.14 -22.14
CA THR A 218 -5.20 -9.56 -23.31
C THR A 218 -6.60 -8.94 -23.28
N PRO A 219 -7.27 -8.76 -24.45
CA PRO A 219 -8.62 -8.21 -24.51
C PRO A 219 -9.62 -8.92 -23.59
N LYS A 220 -9.61 -10.26 -23.58
CA LYS A 220 -10.48 -11.08 -22.74
C LYS A 220 -10.23 -10.82 -21.25
N ASN A 221 -8.98 -10.98 -20.81
CA ASN A 221 -8.66 -10.98 -19.39
C ASN A 221 -8.83 -9.58 -18.77
N LEU A 222 -8.63 -8.51 -19.53
CA LEU A 222 -8.92 -7.14 -19.09
C LEU A 222 -10.42 -6.83 -19.03
N ALA A 223 -11.22 -7.30 -19.99
CA ALA A 223 -12.68 -7.18 -19.90
C ALA A 223 -13.25 -7.96 -18.69
N GLU A 224 -12.72 -9.16 -18.43
CA GLU A 224 -13.05 -9.96 -17.25
C GLU A 224 -12.57 -9.32 -15.94
N TYR A 225 -11.39 -8.67 -15.92
CA TYR A 225 -10.94 -7.84 -14.80
C TYR A 225 -11.91 -6.67 -14.52
N GLY A 226 -12.28 -5.91 -15.55
CA GLY A 226 -13.23 -4.78 -15.41
C GLY A 226 -14.57 -5.20 -14.80
N LYS A 227 -15.08 -6.36 -15.22
CA LYS A 227 -16.32 -6.98 -14.72
C LYS A 227 -16.17 -7.55 -13.30
N SER A 228 -15.08 -8.24 -13.01
CA SER A 228 -15.01 -9.21 -11.89
C SER A 228 -13.85 -9.02 -10.91
N ARG A 229 -13.01 -7.97 -11.00
CA ARG A 229 -11.86 -7.74 -10.08
C ARG A 229 -12.19 -7.67 -8.57
N ASN A 230 -13.47 -7.55 -8.22
CA ASN A 230 -13.96 -7.52 -6.84
C ASN A 230 -14.45 -8.90 -6.35
N ASP A 231 -14.45 -9.93 -7.20
CA ASP A 231 -14.87 -11.30 -6.90
C ASP A 231 -13.65 -12.19 -6.58
N PRO A 232 -13.45 -12.63 -5.33
CA PRO A 232 -12.36 -13.52 -4.93
C PRO A 232 -12.42 -14.95 -5.50
N VAL A 233 -13.56 -15.40 -6.06
CA VAL A 233 -13.64 -16.71 -6.70
C VAL A 233 -13.31 -16.69 -8.20
N ALA A 234 -13.46 -15.53 -8.86
CA ALA A 234 -13.34 -15.39 -10.31
C ALA A 234 -11.92 -15.57 -10.88
N GLY A 235 -10.86 -15.33 -10.11
CA GLY A 235 -9.48 -15.56 -10.54
C GLY A 235 -8.96 -14.59 -11.61
N VAL A 236 -9.51 -13.37 -11.68
CA VAL A 236 -9.23 -12.38 -12.74
C VAL A 236 -8.23 -11.29 -12.36
N GLN A 237 -7.49 -11.43 -11.25
CA GLN A 237 -6.46 -10.43 -10.89
C GLN A 237 -5.23 -10.57 -11.80
N SER A 238 -4.43 -9.50 -11.92
CA SER A 238 -3.18 -9.55 -12.69
C SER A 238 -2.05 -10.28 -11.99
N ASP A 239 -2.15 -10.45 -10.66
CA ASP A 239 -1.16 -11.07 -9.78
C ASP A 239 0.27 -10.48 -9.85
N LEU A 240 0.41 -9.30 -10.46
CA LEU A 240 1.67 -8.57 -10.64
C LEU A 240 2.22 -7.91 -9.37
N SER A 241 1.45 -7.82 -8.28
CA SER A 241 1.82 -6.99 -7.13
C SER A 241 3.13 -7.40 -6.42
N PRO A 242 3.48 -8.70 -6.25
CA PRO A 242 4.82 -9.09 -5.80
C PRO A 242 5.94 -8.60 -6.71
N TYR A 243 5.75 -8.68 -8.02
CA TYR A 243 6.76 -8.27 -9.01
C TYR A 243 6.92 -6.76 -9.07
N ILE A 244 5.87 -5.99 -8.78
CA ILE A 244 5.92 -4.53 -8.65
C ILE A 244 6.65 -4.17 -7.35
N HIS A 245 6.29 -4.79 -6.22
CA HIS A 245 6.90 -4.55 -4.90
C HIS A 245 8.43 -4.79 -4.90
N PHE A 246 8.89 -5.96 -5.35
CA PHE A 246 10.33 -6.23 -5.51
C PHE A 246 10.95 -5.47 -6.70
N GLY A 247 10.17 -4.68 -7.44
CA GLY A 247 10.59 -3.91 -8.60
C GLY A 247 11.14 -4.77 -9.74
N HIS A 248 10.75 -6.04 -9.83
CA HIS A 248 11.01 -6.95 -10.96
C HIS A 248 10.31 -6.47 -12.24
N ILE A 249 9.27 -5.65 -12.15
CA ILE A 249 8.62 -5.01 -13.30
C ILE A 249 8.30 -3.55 -13.02
N SER A 250 8.35 -2.71 -14.06
CA SER A 250 7.98 -1.30 -13.97
C SER A 250 6.46 -1.11 -14.06
N VAL A 251 5.90 -0.22 -13.21
CA VAL A 251 4.52 0.24 -13.34
C VAL A 251 4.27 0.92 -14.70
N GLN A 252 5.26 1.66 -15.22
CA GLN A 252 5.21 2.26 -16.55
C GLN A 252 5.20 1.19 -17.65
N ARG A 253 5.93 0.07 -17.50
CA ARG A 253 5.79 -1.09 -18.41
C ARG A 253 4.37 -1.66 -18.37
N CYS A 254 3.80 -1.88 -17.18
CA CYS A 254 2.40 -2.34 -17.05
C CYS A 254 1.41 -1.39 -17.73
N LEU A 255 1.56 -0.07 -17.55
CA LEU A 255 0.75 0.96 -18.21
C LEU A 255 0.89 0.93 -19.75
N LEU A 256 2.12 0.82 -20.26
CA LEU A 256 2.41 0.80 -21.69
C LEU A 256 1.76 -0.41 -22.36
N GLU A 257 1.94 -1.62 -21.82
CA GLU A 257 1.40 -2.85 -22.41
C GLU A 257 -0.13 -2.83 -22.49
N VAL A 258 -0.85 -2.50 -21.40
CA VAL A 258 -2.32 -2.41 -21.45
C VAL A 258 -2.82 -1.25 -22.31
N SER A 259 -2.02 -0.20 -22.51
CA SER A 259 -2.42 0.96 -23.33
C SER A 259 -2.39 0.65 -24.83
N LYS A 260 -1.62 -0.35 -25.29
CA LYS A 260 -1.66 -0.83 -26.69
C LYS A 260 -3.06 -1.31 -27.11
N LEU A 261 -3.84 -1.80 -26.15
CA LEU A 261 -5.19 -2.34 -26.34
C LEU A 261 -6.30 -1.27 -26.40
N LYS A 262 -5.99 0.03 -26.20
CA LYS A 262 -6.96 1.13 -26.24
C LYS A 262 -7.43 1.52 -27.65
N SER A 263 -6.99 0.79 -28.68
CA SER A 263 -7.01 1.20 -30.09
C SER A 263 -8.27 0.80 -30.87
N THR A 264 -9.10 -0.13 -30.39
CA THR A 264 -10.36 -0.53 -31.05
C THR A 264 -11.58 -0.01 -30.30
N ALA A 265 -12.31 0.94 -30.92
CA ALA A 265 -13.40 1.67 -30.27
C ALA A 265 -14.69 0.86 -30.00
N ALA A 266 -14.74 -0.42 -30.38
CA ALA A 266 -15.95 -1.24 -30.39
C ALA A 266 -16.29 -1.91 -29.04
N ASP A 267 -15.29 -2.25 -28.21
CA ASP A 267 -15.54 -2.97 -26.95
C ASP A 267 -15.51 -2.03 -25.73
N LYS A 268 -16.71 -1.71 -25.24
CA LYS A 268 -16.90 -0.95 -24.01
C LYS A 268 -16.33 -1.67 -22.77
N THR A 269 -16.47 -2.99 -22.69
CA THR A 269 -16.08 -3.78 -21.50
C THR A 269 -14.56 -3.89 -21.39
N LEU A 270 -13.86 -4.06 -22.50
CA LEU A 270 -12.40 -3.92 -22.58
C LEU A 270 -11.94 -2.53 -22.14
N LYS A 271 -12.59 -1.46 -22.63
CA LYS A 271 -12.26 -0.09 -22.26
C LYS A 271 -12.44 0.18 -20.76
N GLU A 272 -13.54 -0.30 -20.17
CA GLU A 272 -13.78 -0.23 -18.72
C GLU A 272 -12.75 -1.06 -17.93
N GLY A 273 -12.34 -2.22 -18.46
CA GLY A 273 -11.27 -3.07 -17.92
C GLY A 273 -9.90 -2.39 -17.88
N VAL A 274 -9.42 -1.90 -19.02
CA VAL A 274 -8.15 -1.17 -19.14
C VAL A 274 -8.13 0.05 -18.24
N MET A 275 -9.19 0.86 -18.23
CA MET A 275 -9.26 2.05 -17.37
C MET A 275 -9.32 1.68 -15.88
N SER A 276 -10.00 0.60 -15.51
CA SER A 276 -10.01 0.09 -14.12
C SER A 276 -8.63 -0.40 -13.68
N PHE A 277 -7.90 -1.09 -14.55
CA PHE A 277 -6.54 -1.56 -14.22
C PHE A 277 -5.56 -0.39 -14.07
N ILE A 278 -5.64 0.63 -14.94
CA ILE A 278 -4.80 1.84 -14.84
C ILE A 278 -5.12 2.66 -13.57
N ASP A 279 -6.40 2.77 -13.21
CA ASP A 279 -6.82 3.48 -11.99
C ASP A 279 -6.31 2.79 -10.70
N GLU A 280 -6.01 1.50 -10.75
CA GLU A 280 -5.42 0.75 -9.63
C GLU A 280 -3.89 0.71 -9.71
N VAL A 281 -3.30 0.33 -10.85
CA VAL A 281 -1.84 0.13 -10.98
C VAL A 281 -1.06 1.44 -11.09
N VAL A 282 -1.69 2.56 -11.47
CA VAL A 282 -1.06 3.90 -11.53
C VAL A 282 -1.68 4.85 -10.51
N VAL A 283 -3.01 4.96 -10.44
CA VAL A 283 -3.66 6.03 -9.63
C VAL A 283 -3.83 5.66 -8.16
N ARG A 284 -4.02 4.38 -7.78
CA ARG A 284 -3.95 3.96 -6.35
C ARG A 284 -2.50 3.85 -5.86
N SER A 285 -1.61 3.29 -6.69
CA SER A 285 -0.20 3.09 -6.32
C SER A 285 0.51 4.40 -6.02
N GLN A 286 0.47 5.35 -6.95
CA GLN A 286 1.12 6.64 -6.75
C GLN A 286 0.41 7.54 -5.72
N LEU A 287 -0.86 7.25 -5.38
CA LEU A 287 -1.52 7.86 -4.22
C LEU A 287 -0.97 7.29 -2.90
N SER A 288 -0.62 6.01 -2.86
CA SER A 288 0.02 5.37 -1.71
C SER A 288 1.44 5.91 -1.51
N ASP A 289 2.21 6.07 -2.59
CA ASP A 289 3.54 6.69 -2.53
C ASP A 289 3.44 8.16 -2.07
N ASN A 290 2.47 8.92 -2.59
CA ASN A 290 2.18 10.29 -2.14
C ASN A 290 1.78 10.35 -0.66
N PHE A 291 0.95 9.41 -0.19
CA PHE A 291 0.55 9.34 1.21
C PHE A 291 1.75 9.11 2.13
N VAL A 292 2.61 8.13 1.82
CA VAL A 292 3.79 7.83 2.64
C VAL A 292 4.81 8.97 2.58
N PHE A 293 5.09 9.52 1.39
CA PHE A 293 6.09 10.58 1.19
C PHE A 293 5.76 11.87 1.96
N PHE A 294 4.50 12.32 1.94
CA PHE A 294 4.10 13.58 2.58
C PHE A 294 3.59 13.41 4.04
N ASN A 295 3.65 12.22 4.63
CA ASN A 295 3.09 11.95 5.96
C ASN A 295 4.05 11.15 6.85
N PRO A 296 4.83 11.78 7.76
CA PRO A 296 5.76 11.06 8.64
C PRO A 296 5.06 10.12 9.64
N HIS A 297 3.73 10.19 9.75
CA HIS A 297 2.88 9.32 10.56
C HIS A 297 2.02 8.36 9.70
N TYR A 298 2.49 7.99 8.50
CA TYR A 298 1.78 7.10 7.58
C TYR A 298 1.37 5.74 8.20
N ASP A 299 2.02 5.31 9.28
CA ASP A 299 1.78 4.05 10.02
C ASP A 299 1.14 4.25 11.42
N ASP A 300 0.67 5.45 11.76
CA ASP A 300 0.01 5.78 13.04
C ASP A 300 -1.34 6.48 12.82
N ILE A 301 -2.26 6.38 13.79
CA ILE A 301 -3.57 7.06 13.77
C ILE A 301 -3.45 8.58 13.57
N LYS A 302 -2.36 9.22 14.01
CA LYS A 302 -2.05 10.64 13.75
C LYS A 302 -1.96 10.99 12.27
N GLY A 303 -1.58 10.04 11.41
CA GLY A 303 -1.53 10.23 9.96
C GLY A 303 -2.90 10.14 9.27
N ALA A 304 -3.97 9.82 10.00
CA ALA A 304 -5.33 9.74 9.47
C ALA A 304 -5.99 11.14 9.34
N PRO A 305 -7.01 11.30 8.48
CA PRO A 305 -7.79 12.55 8.43
C PRO A 305 -8.42 12.88 9.79
N LEU A 306 -8.51 14.17 10.14
CA LEU A 306 -9.04 14.61 11.45
C LEU A 306 -10.43 14.04 11.79
N TRP A 307 -11.33 13.91 10.79
CA TRP A 307 -12.65 13.31 10.99
C TRP A 307 -12.58 11.85 11.46
N ALA A 308 -11.58 11.10 10.99
CA ALA A 308 -11.35 9.71 11.33
C ALA A 308 -10.71 9.59 12.72
N GLN A 309 -9.71 10.42 13.02
CA GLN A 309 -9.13 10.51 14.38
C GLN A 309 -10.22 10.80 15.43
N GLN A 310 -11.09 11.77 15.15
CA GLN A 310 -12.19 12.17 16.03
C GLN A 310 -13.21 11.03 16.24
N THR A 311 -13.73 10.41 15.17
CA THR A 311 -14.76 9.36 15.30
C THR A 311 -14.20 8.09 15.97
N LEU A 312 -12.95 7.72 15.68
CA LEU A 312 -12.26 6.61 16.34
C LEU A 312 -12.01 6.88 17.83
N ASN A 313 -11.72 8.12 18.21
CA ASN A 313 -11.56 8.52 19.62
C ASN A 313 -12.89 8.53 20.38
N ILE A 314 -13.99 8.98 19.77
CA ILE A 314 -15.35 8.93 20.36
C ILE A 314 -15.71 7.48 20.69
N HIS A 315 -15.50 6.55 19.76
CA HIS A 315 -15.81 5.12 19.94
C HIS A 315 -14.70 4.32 20.64
N ALA A 316 -13.68 4.99 21.21
CA ALA A 316 -12.55 4.32 21.86
C ALA A 316 -12.95 3.48 23.08
N LYS A 317 -14.09 3.79 23.74
CA LYS A 317 -14.60 3.10 24.94
C LYS A 317 -15.68 2.04 24.67
N ASP A 318 -16.03 1.80 23.40
CA ASP A 318 -17.10 0.86 23.04
C ASP A 318 -16.76 -0.58 23.43
N LYS A 319 -17.78 -1.42 23.64
CA LYS A 319 -17.58 -2.85 23.96
C LYS A 319 -17.23 -3.62 22.69
N ARG A 320 -16.03 -4.24 22.64
CA ARG A 320 -15.60 -5.15 21.56
C ARG A 320 -15.79 -6.60 22.02
N GLU A 321 -16.71 -7.32 21.40
CA GLU A 321 -16.93 -8.74 21.66
C GLU A 321 -17.14 -9.52 20.34
N PRO A 322 -16.38 -10.61 20.12
CA PRO A 322 -15.22 -11.06 20.88
C PRO A 322 -14.00 -10.13 20.65
N HIS A 323 -12.97 -10.32 21.46
CA HIS A 323 -11.64 -9.76 21.21
C HIS A 323 -10.68 -10.90 20.82
N TYR A 324 -9.85 -10.69 19.79
CA TYR A 324 -8.80 -11.62 19.38
C TYR A 324 -7.41 -10.99 19.54
N GLY A 325 -6.50 -11.73 20.17
CA GLY A 325 -5.08 -11.40 20.19
C GLY A 325 -4.36 -11.84 18.91
N PHE A 326 -3.16 -11.31 18.69
CA PHE A 326 -2.37 -11.51 17.47
C PHE A 326 -2.29 -12.98 17.02
N ALA A 327 -1.96 -13.93 17.90
CA ALA A 327 -1.82 -15.34 17.53
C ALA A 327 -3.13 -16.02 17.08
N ALA A 328 -4.29 -15.56 17.57
CA ALA A 328 -5.60 -16.08 17.13
C ALA A 328 -5.97 -15.51 15.74
N LEU A 329 -5.65 -14.23 15.50
CA LEU A 329 -5.78 -13.61 14.18
C LEU A 329 -4.81 -14.26 13.18
N GLU A 330 -3.53 -14.38 13.51
CA GLU A 330 -2.49 -14.99 12.66
C GLU A 330 -2.86 -16.40 12.19
N ALA A 331 -3.36 -17.24 13.11
CA ALA A 331 -3.74 -18.63 12.82
C ALA A 331 -5.12 -18.78 12.13
N GLY A 332 -5.82 -17.68 11.80
CA GLY A 332 -7.15 -17.75 11.18
C GLY A 332 -8.21 -18.33 12.11
N LYS A 333 -8.18 -17.98 13.41
CA LYS A 333 -9.04 -18.53 14.47
C LYS A 333 -10.00 -17.47 15.03
N THR A 334 -10.95 -17.07 14.20
CA THR A 334 -12.07 -16.19 14.57
C THR A 334 -13.42 -16.90 14.33
N TYR A 335 -14.54 -16.31 14.78
CA TYR A 335 -15.89 -16.85 14.51
C TYR A 335 -16.32 -16.75 13.04
N ASP A 336 -15.59 -16.01 12.21
CA ASP A 336 -15.95 -15.67 10.83
C ASP A 336 -15.15 -16.52 9.85
N GLU A 337 -15.81 -17.49 9.21
CA GLU A 337 -15.18 -18.39 8.24
C GLU A 337 -14.57 -17.66 7.03
N LEU A 338 -15.13 -16.51 6.61
CA LEU A 338 -14.62 -15.74 5.48
C LEU A 338 -13.36 -14.98 5.88
N TRP A 339 -13.32 -14.45 7.11
CA TRP A 339 -12.11 -13.86 7.65
C TRP A 339 -11.00 -14.91 7.82
N ASN A 340 -11.34 -16.08 8.38
CA ASN A 340 -10.41 -17.20 8.53
C ASN A 340 -9.88 -17.67 7.17
N ALA A 341 -10.73 -17.78 6.14
CA ALA A 341 -10.32 -18.14 4.79
C ALA A 341 -9.40 -17.09 4.15
N ALA A 342 -9.70 -15.80 4.33
CA ALA A 342 -8.85 -14.71 3.84
C ALA A 342 -7.47 -14.69 4.51
N GLN A 343 -7.41 -14.94 5.82
CA GLN A 343 -6.16 -15.10 6.56
C GLN A 343 -5.39 -16.35 6.11
N LEU A 344 -6.05 -17.48 5.91
CA LEU A 344 -5.41 -18.70 5.43
C LEU A 344 -4.91 -18.55 3.98
N GLN A 345 -5.58 -17.76 3.13
CA GLN A 345 -5.06 -17.35 1.84
C GLN A 345 -3.75 -16.55 1.97
N LEU A 346 -3.70 -15.55 2.86
CA LEU A 346 -2.48 -14.79 3.12
C LEU A 346 -1.32 -15.68 3.59
N VAL A 347 -1.58 -16.54 4.58
CA VAL A 347 -0.56 -17.43 5.14
C VAL A 347 -0.05 -18.44 4.11
N ARG A 348 -0.94 -19.09 3.34
CA ARG A 348 -0.58 -20.14 2.38
C ARG A 348 -0.05 -19.59 1.06
N ASP A 349 -0.78 -18.67 0.43
CA ASP A 349 -0.55 -18.27 -0.96
C ASP A 349 0.40 -17.07 -1.06
N GLY A 350 0.73 -16.41 0.05
CA GLY A 350 1.53 -15.18 0.07
C GLY A 350 0.83 -13.95 -0.52
N LYS A 351 -0.43 -14.09 -0.96
CA LYS A 351 -1.23 -13.02 -1.56
C LYS A 351 -2.73 -13.22 -1.33
N MET A 352 -3.28 -12.48 -0.38
CA MET A 352 -4.74 -12.32 -0.23
C MET A 352 -5.35 -11.50 -1.37
N HIS A 353 -6.53 -11.91 -1.85
CA HIS A 353 -7.31 -11.21 -2.87
C HIS A 353 -7.63 -9.76 -2.44
N GLY A 354 -7.48 -8.80 -3.36
CA GLY A 354 -7.57 -7.37 -3.03
C GLY A 354 -8.88 -6.94 -2.35
N TYR A 355 -10.03 -7.49 -2.78
CA TYR A 355 -11.31 -7.23 -2.12
C TYR A 355 -11.38 -7.71 -0.67
N LEU A 356 -10.64 -8.79 -0.34
CA LEU A 356 -10.64 -9.38 0.99
C LEU A 356 -9.67 -8.68 1.94
N ARG A 357 -8.57 -8.06 1.47
CA ARG A 357 -7.71 -7.22 2.33
C ARG A 357 -8.53 -6.13 3.04
N MET A 358 -9.46 -5.50 2.30
CA MET A 358 -10.42 -4.52 2.85
C MET A 358 -11.34 -5.12 3.92
N TYR A 359 -11.88 -6.33 3.70
CA TYR A 359 -12.73 -7.02 4.68
C TYR A 359 -11.94 -7.37 5.95
N TRP A 360 -10.77 -7.96 5.73
CA TRP A 360 -9.88 -8.50 6.74
C TRP A 360 -9.40 -7.42 7.73
N ALA A 361 -8.84 -6.32 7.22
CA ALA A 361 -8.34 -5.22 8.06
C ALA A 361 -9.48 -4.50 8.82
N LYS A 362 -10.67 -4.38 8.21
CA LYS A 362 -11.86 -3.81 8.88
C LYS A 362 -12.37 -4.69 10.01
N LYS A 363 -12.26 -6.01 9.90
CA LYS A 363 -12.58 -6.92 11.02
C LYS A 363 -11.50 -6.94 12.12
N ILE A 364 -10.23 -6.70 11.79
CA ILE A 364 -9.20 -6.46 12.81
C ILE A 364 -9.54 -5.23 13.67
N LEU A 365 -10.04 -4.13 13.08
CA LEU A 365 -10.57 -2.98 13.84
C LEU A 365 -11.77 -3.34 14.72
N GLU A 366 -12.64 -4.25 14.28
CA GLU A 366 -13.82 -4.65 15.06
C GLU A 366 -13.47 -5.50 16.30
N TRP A 367 -12.39 -6.30 16.23
CA TRP A 367 -12.08 -7.34 17.22
C TRP A 367 -10.80 -7.10 18.04
N THR A 368 -10.21 -5.90 17.98
CA THR A 368 -9.04 -5.49 18.79
C THR A 368 -9.39 -4.40 19.80
N LYS A 369 -8.56 -4.17 20.83
CA LYS A 369 -8.90 -3.27 21.95
C LYS A 369 -9.00 -1.81 21.52
N SER A 370 -8.19 -1.39 20.56
CA SER A 370 -8.11 -0.01 20.07
C SER A 370 -7.71 0.04 18.59
N PRO A 371 -7.99 1.16 17.88
CA PRO A 371 -7.53 1.35 16.51
C PRO A 371 -6.00 1.29 16.35
N GLN A 372 -5.25 1.66 17.38
CA GLN A 372 -3.79 1.53 17.41
C GLN A 372 -3.35 0.06 17.45
N GLU A 373 -4.01 -0.77 18.28
CA GLU A 373 -3.77 -2.23 18.28
C GLU A 373 -4.20 -2.85 16.94
N ALA A 374 -5.34 -2.40 16.38
CA ALA A 374 -5.83 -2.84 15.08
C ALA A 374 -4.81 -2.59 13.96
N LEU A 375 -4.31 -1.36 13.85
CA LEU A 375 -3.38 -0.93 12.81
C LEU A 375 -2.04 -1.66 12.94
N LYS A 376 -1.50 -1.77 14.17
CA LYS A 376 -0.27 -2.51 14.43
C LYS A 376 -0.38 -3.99 14.06
N ILE A 377 -1.50 -4.64 14.38
CA ILE A 377 -1.73 -6.05 14.03
C ILE A 377 -1.92 -6.21 12.51
N ALA A 378 -2.66 -5.32 11.86
CA ALA A 378 -2.87 -5.37 10.41
C ALA A 378 -1.56 -5.18 9.63
N ILE A 379 -0.74 -4.18 9.97
CA ILE A 379 0.57 -3.98 9.33
C ILE A 379 1.49 -5.19 9.59
N ALA A 380 1.59 -5.66 10.84
CA ALA A 380 2.46 -6.79 11.17
C ALA A 380 2.07 -8.10 10.47
N LEU A 381 0.77 -8.38 10.31
CA LEU A 381 0.31 -9.55 9.55
C LEU A 381 0.43 -9.36 8.04
N ASN A 382 0.22 -8.13 7.53
CA ASN A 382 0.45 -7.79 6.13
C ASN A 382 1.91 -8.08 5.77
N ASP A 383 2.85 -7.42 6.45
CA ASP A 383 4.26 -7.44 6.12
C ASP A 383 4.92 -8.81 6.35
N LYS A 384 4.48 -9.58 7.35
CA LYS A 384 5.03 -10.92 7.62
C LYS A 384 4.72 -11.95 6.52
N TYR A 385 3.59 -11.82 5.83
CA TYR A 385 3.06 -12.88 4.96
C TYR A 385 2.85 -12.49 3.50
N HIS A 386 2.58 -11.22 3.19
CA HIS A 386 2.38 -10.73 1.83
C HIS A 386 3.71 -10.55 1.09
N LEU A 387 3.87 -11.23 -0.05
CA LEU A 387 4.95 -10.94 -1.02
C LEU A 387 4.88 -9.52 -1.62
N ASP A 388 3.81 -8.77 -1.33
CA ASP A 388 3.61 -7.35 -1.64
C ASP A 388 3.30 -6.52 -0.37
N GLY A 389 3.86 -6.94 0.78
CA GLY A 389 3.83 -6.22 2.05
C GLY A 389 5.10 -5.40 2.28
N THR A 390 5.17 -4.59 3.34
CA THR A 390 6.24 -3.58 3.56
C THR A 390 6.35 -2.60 2.41
N ASP A 391 5.17 -2.19 1.93
CA ASP A 391 4.97 -1.44 0.71
C ASP A 391 4.09 -0.22 1.02
N PRO A 392 4.28 0.93 0.36
CA PRO A 392 3.38 2.06 0.50
C PRO A 392 1.90 1.67 0.32
N ASN A 393 1.59 0.75 -0.60
CA ASN A 393 0.23 0.23 -0.82
C ASN A 393 -0.27 -0.62 0.35
N GLY A 394 0.60 -1.39 1.00
CA GLY A 394 0.26 -2.22 2.16
C GLY A 394 -0.16 -1.37 3.35
N VAL A 395 0.66 -0.37 3.71
CA VAL A 395 0.35 0.53 4.83
C VAL A 395 -0.81 1.47 4.51
N THR A 396 -0.87 2.03 3.30
CA THR A 396 -2.01 2.87 2.86
C THR A 396 -3.30 2.06 2.79
N GLY A 397 -3.26 0.79 2.40
CA GLY A 397 -4.41 -0.12 2.41
C GLY A 397 -4.92 -0.43 3.83
N CYS A 398 -4.01 -0.58 4.80
CA CYS A 398 -4.36 -0.69 6.22
C CYS A 398 -4.99 0.62 6.74
N MET A 399 -4.39 1.76 6.42
CA MET A 399 -4.88 3.08 6.82
C MET A 399 -6.21 3.48 6.16
N TRP A 400 -6.47 3.10 4.92
CA TRP A 400 -7.79 3.22 4.28
C TRP A 400 -8.83 2.33 5.00
N SER A 401 -8.41 1.11 5.36
CA SER A 401 -9.30 0.11 5.97
C SER A 401 -9.71 0.49 7.40
N ILE A 402 -8.74 0.90 8.22
CA ILE A 402 -8.91 1.12 9.67
C ILE A 402 -9.13 2.60 9.99
N CYS A 403 -8.47 3.50 9.25
CA CYS A 403 -8.33 4.92 9.60
C CYS A 403 -8.94 5.87 8.57
N GLY A 404 -9.63 5.37 7.54
CA GLY A 404 -10.36 6.20 6.57
C GLY A 404 -9.50 7.10 5.67
N VAL A 405 -8.18 6.86 5.60
CA VAL A 405 -7.29 7.54 4.65
C VAL A 405 -7.81 7.35 3.22
N HIS A 406 -7.90 8.45 2.45
CA HIS A 406 -8.49 8.51 1.11
C HIS A 406 -9.95 8.04 0.97
N ASP A 407 -10.68 7.89 2.08
CA ASP A 407 -12.12 7.60 2.11
C ASP A 407 -12.91 8.77 2.74
N GLN A 408 -14.23 8.66 2.68
CA GLN A 408 -15.17 9.58 3.33
C GLN A 408 -15.76 8.98 4.62
N GLY A 409 -16.41 9.82 5.44
CA GLY A 409 -17.21 9.35 6.56
C GLY A 409 -18.50 8.66 6.12
N PHE A 410 -18.90 7.60 6.84
CA PHE A 410 -20.11 6.82 6.64
C PHE A 410 -21.08 6.93 7.83
N LYS A 411 -22.25 6.27 7.74
CA LYS A 411 -23.21 6.17 8.86
C LYS A 411 -22.50 5.61 10.10
N GLU A 412 -22.53 6.40 11.17
CA GLU A 412 -21.88 6.14 12.45
C GLU A 412 -22.38 4.84 13.11
N ARG A 413 -21.46 4.09 13.72
CA ARG A 413 -21.66 2.76 14.29
C ARG A 413 -20.78 2.57 15.53
N PRO A 414 -21.18 1.70 16.48
CA PRO A 414 -20.28 1.26 17.54
C PRO A 414 -18.95 0.71 16.99
N VAL A 415 -17.86 0.90 17.73
CA VAL A 415 -16.46 0.56 17.44
C VAL A 415 -15.85 1.28 16.22
N PHE A 416 -16.54 1.30 15.09
CA PHE A 416 -16.05 1.91 13.83
C PHE A 416 -16.21 3.44 13.79
N GLY A 417 -17.14 4.00 14.57
CA GLY A 417 -17.63 5.35 14.32
C GLY A 417 -18.08 5.50 12.86
N LYS A 418 -17.56 6.52 12.18
CA LYS A 418 -17.84 6.83 10.77
C LYS A 418 -16.93 6.11 9.77
N ILE A 419 -16.03 5.21 10.19
CA ILE A 419 -15.22 4.40 9.26
C ILE A 419 -16.11 3.47 8.43
N ARG A 420 -15.81 3.30 7.13
CA ARG A 420 -16.58 2.42 6.22
C ARG A 420 -16.64 0.98 6.77
N TYR A 421 -17.84 0.52 7.10
CA TYR A 421 -18.12 -0.84 7.59
C TYR A 421 -18.27 -1.88 6.47
N MET A 422 -17.86 -3.12 6.73
CA MET A 422 -18.07 -4.29 5.86
C MET A 422 -18.50 -5.52 6.70
N ASN A 423 -19.42 -6.35 6.18
CA ASN A 423 -19.92 -7.55 6.86
C ASN A 423 -20.13 -8.75 5.93
N TYR A 424 -20.10 -9.95 6.50
CA TYR A 424 -20.27 -11.23 5.80
C TYR A 424 -21.49 -11.25 4.86
N PRO A 425 -22.71 -10.81 5.26
CA PRO A 425 -23.85 -10.76 4.34
C PRO A 425 -23.69 -9.75 3.20
N GLY A 426 -22.83 -8.73 3.36
CA GLY A 426 -22.44 -7.81 2.30
C GLY A 426 -21.44 -8.39 1.31
N CYS A 427 -20.71 -9.44 1.69
CA CYS A 427 -19.86 -10.24 0.81
C CYS A 427 -20.68 -11.31 0.07
N GLU A 428 -21.61 -12.01 0.75
CA GLU A 428 -22.53 -12.96 0.12
C GLU A 428 -23.35 -12.36 -1.04
N ARG A 429 -23.65 -11.05 -1.00
CA ARG A 429 -24.35 -10.33 -2.09
C ARG A 429 -23.45 -9.91 -3.25
N LYS A 430 -22.17 -10.31 -3.26
CA LYS A 430 -21.20 -9.91 -4.29
C LYS A 430 -20.44 -11.09 -4.92
N PHE A 431 -20.21 -12.17 -4.18
CA PHE A 431 -19.52 -13.37 -4.65
C PHE A 431 -19.97 -14.60 -3.84
N ASP A 432 -19.69 -15.80 -4.35
CA ASP A 432 -19.90 -17.04 -3.60
C ASP A 432 -18.84 -17.18 -2.50
N VAL A 433 -19.19 -16.66 -1.32
CA VAL A 433 -18.40 -16.78 -0.07
C VAL A 433 -18.09 -18.24 0.25
N LYS A 434 -18.98 -19.18 -0.03
CA LYS A 434 -18.77 -20.61 0.28
C LYS A 434 -17.79 -21.25 -0.70
N ALA A 435 -17.85 -20.90 -1.99
CA ALA A 435 -16.82 -21.31 -2.95
C ALA A 435 -15.45 -20.70 -2.64
N PHE A 436 -15.38 -19.53 -2.02
CA PHE A 436 -14.12 -19.00 -1.50
C PHE A 436 -13.64 -19.78 -0.26
N VAL A 437 -14.49 -19.95 0.76
CA VAL A 437 -14.14 -20.66 2.00
C VAL A 437 -13.66 -22.09 1.74
N ARG A 438 -14.30 -22.82 0.81
CA ARG A 438 -13.88 -24.18 0.41
C ARG A 438 -12.47 -24.26 -0.21
N LYS A 439 -11.90 -23.16 -0.74
CA LYS A 439 -10.50 -23.14 -1.20
C LYS A 439 -9.50 -23.20 -0.04
N PHE A 440 -9.92 -22.91 1.20
CA PHE A 440 -9.04 -22.81 2.36
C PHE A 440 -9.48 -23.74 3.51
N PRO A 441 -9.27 -25.07 3.39
CA PRO A 441 -9.58 -26.04 4.45
C PRO A 441 -9.05 -25.63 5.82
N GLY A 442 -9.88 -25.81 6.84
CA GLY A 442 -9.67 -25.33 8.22
C GLY A 442 -10.39 -24.00 8.55
N ALA A 443 -10.76 -23.18 7.55
CA ALA A 443 -11.40 -21.88 7.78
C ALA A 443 -12.75 -21.96 8.53
N ALA A 444 -13.64 -22.84 8.05
CA ALA A 444 -14.94 -23.11 8.67
C ALA A 444 -14.80 -23.86 10.00
N GLU A 445 -13.92 -24.85 10.08
CA GLU A 445 -13.67 -25.62 11.31
C GLU A 445 -13.17 -24.71 12.45
N ASN A 446 -12.23 -23.79 12.16
CA ASN A 446 -11.78 -22.77 13.11
C ASN A 446 -12.95 -21.91 13.60
N ALA A 447 -13.89 -21.52 12.73
CA ALA A 447 -15.09 -20.76 13.12
C ALA A 447 -16.01 -21.56 14.05
N VAL A 448 -16.25 -22.84 13.77
CA VAL A 448 -17.02 -23.73 14.67
C VAL A 448 -16.32 -23.92 16.01
N ASN A 449 -15.00 -24.11 16.02
CA ASN A 449 -14.23 -24.35 17.24
C ASN A 449 -14.19 -23.10 18.15
N VAL A 450 -14.01 -21.91 17.57
CA VAL A 450 -14.08 -20.61 18.28
C VAL A 450 -15.50 -20.32 18.79
N ALA A 451 -16.53 -20.74 18.06
CA ALA A 451 -17.92 -20.67 18.52
C ALA A 451 -18.21 -21.58 19.72
N LYS A 452 -17.68 -22.82 19.70
CA LYS A 452 -17.78 -23.77 20.82
C LYS A 452 -17.10 -23.25 22.09
N GLN A 453 -16.01 -22.50 21.95
CA GLN A 453 -15.34 -21.75 23.04
C GLN A 453 -16.15 -20.53 23.53
N GLY A 454 -17.29 -20.20 22.91
CA GLY A 454 -18.17 -19.10 23.32
C GLY A 454 -17.66 -17.71 22.94
N MET A 455 -16.62 -17.60 22.12
CA MET A 455 -16.06 -16.35 21.59
C MET A 455 -16.91 -15.82 20.42
N LEU A 456 -18.17 -15.50 20.72
CA LEU A 456 -19.16 -14.98 19.77
C LEU A 456 -19.58 -13.56 20.18
N PRO A 457 -19.93 -12.68 19.21
CA PRO A 457 -20.52 -11.39 19.54
C PRO A 457 -21.83 -11.53 20.31
N PHE A 458 -21.99 -10.68 21.33
CA PHE A 458 -23.17 -10.53 22.19
C PHE A 458 -23.49 -11.70 23.14
N THR A 459 -23.92 -11.32 24.34
CA THR A 459 -24.44 -12.21 25.39
C THR A 459 -25.97 -12.21 25.36
N GLY A 460 -26.58 -13.32 24.92
CA GLY A 460 -28.04 -13.46 24.83
C GLY A 460 -28.49 -14.79 24.23
N ARG A 461 -29.79 -14.91 23.90
CA ARG A 461 -30.44 -16.15 23.36
C ARG A 461 -29.67 -16.81 22.22
N ALA A 462 -28.95 -16.04 21.39
CA ALA A 462 -28.09 -16.55 20.32
C ALA A 462 -27.09 -17.61 20.79
N LYS A 463 -26.49 -17.49 21.98
CA LYS A 463 -25.57 -18.51 22.52
C LYS A 463 -26.22 -19.86 22.82
N ILE A 464 -27.56 -19.92 22.92
CA ILE A 464 -28.32 -21.16 23.12
C ILE A 464 -28.63 -21.79 21.77
N GLU A 465 -29.19 -21.02 20.82
CA GLU A 465 -29.43 -21.52 19.45
C GLU A 465 -28.16 -22.02 18.77
N LEU A 466 -27.05 -21.28 18.89
CA LEU A 466 -25.82 -21.56 18.15
C LEU A 466 -25.03 -22.76 18.71
N LYS A 467 -25.27 -23.18 19.96
CA LYS A 467 -24.76 -24.46 20.47
C LYS A 467 -25.39 -25.65 19.74
N GLY A 468 -26.72 -25.65 19.59
CA GLY A 468 -27.47 -26.72 18.91
C GLY A 468 -27.19 -26.85 17.41
N VAL A 469 -26.51 -25.87 16.78
CA VAL A 469 -26.04 -25.97 15.39
C VAL A 469 -24.61 -26.55 15.31
N ALA A 470 -23.83 -26.51 16.40
CA ALA A 470 -22.43 -26.95 16.44
C ALA A 470 -22.24 -28.46 16.72
N GLU A 471 -23.34 -29.18 16.92
CA GLU A 471 -23.40 -30.59 17.33
C GLU A 471 -24.01 -31.44 16.21
N GLY A 472 -23.16 -32.00 15.33
CA GLY A 472 -23.56 -33.04 14.35
C GLY A 472 -23.80 -32.61 12.89
N GLY A 473 -23.37 -31.41 12.48
CA GLY A 473 -23.51 -30.92 11.09
C GLY A 473 -22.19 -30.75 10.32
N ASP A 474 -22.30 -30.71 8.99
CA ASP A 474 -21.25 -30.25 8.05
C ASP A 474 -20.68 -28.88 8.49
N SER A 475 -19.36 -28.83 8.70
CA SER A 475 -18.65 -27.65 9.23
C SER A 475 -18.91 -26.38 8.44
N ASP A 476 -18.96 -26.47 7.11
CA ASP A 476 -19.08 -25.31 6.22
C ASP A 476 -20.51 -24.77 6.24
N ARG A 477 -21.50 -25.67 6.32
CA ARG A 477 -22.90 -25.29 6.54
C ARG A 477 -23.11 -24.68 7.93
N VAL A 478 -22.49 -25.24 8.97
CA VAL A 478 -22.59 -24.76 10.35
C VAL A 478 -21.95 -23.37 10.49
N ALA A 479 -20.71 -23.20 10.05
CA ALA A 479 -19.95 -21.96 10.16
C ALA A 479 -20.56 -20.81 9.34
N SER A 480 -21.10 -21.10 8.16
CA SER A 480 -21.81 -20.11 7.35
C SER A 480 -23.10 -19.63 8.02
N ILE A 481 -23.93 -20.54 8.55
CA ILE A 481 -25.17 -20.18 9.26
C ILE A 481 -24.87 -19.37 10.53
N LEU A 482 -23.84 -19.80 11.28
CA LEU A 482 -23.30 -19.12 12.46
C LEU A 482 -22.89 -17.67 12.14
N THR A 483 -21.95 -17.49 11.21
CA THR A 483 -21.39 -16.18 10.86
C THR A 483 -22.46 -15.23 10.35
N LYS A 484 -23.37 -15.74 9.50
CA LYS A 484 -24.50 -15.00 8.94
C LYS A 484 -25.50 -14.54 10.01
N LYS A 485 -25.91 -15.43 10.94
CA LYS A 485 -26.79 -15.06 12.07
C LYS A 485 -26.16 -13.97 12.92
N ILE A 486 -24.88 -14.12 13.27
CA ILE A 486 -24.13 -13.15 14.08
C ILE A 486 -24.09 -11.77 13.41
N GLU A 487 -23.64 -11.69 12.17
CA GLU A 487 -23.49 -10.41 11.44
C GLU A 487 -24.83 -9.73 11.10
N GLN A 488 -25.95 -10.46 11.16
CA GLN A 488 -27.31 -9.93 11.04
C GLN A 488 -27.88 -9.45 12.38
N GLN A 489 -27.52 -10.09 13.50
CA GLN A 489 -28.01 -9.73 14.84
C GLN A 489 -27.24 -8.56 15.49
N LYS A 490 -26.13 -8.11 14.91
CA LYS A 490 -25.40 -6.92 15.36
C LYS A 490 -26.33 -5.68 15.34
N PRO A 491 -26.68 -5.09 16.50
CA PRO A 491 -27.69 -4.05 16.55
C PRO A 491 -27.22 -2.76 15.89
N GLN A 492 -28.06 -2.19 15.01
CA GLN A 492 -27.97 -0.78 14.63
C GLN A 492 -28.57 0.10 15.74
N ASN A 493 -28.13 -0.08 16.99
CA ASN A 493 -28.70 0.66 18.11
C ASN A 493 -28.43 2.16 17.95
N THR A 494 -29.52 2.93 17.94
CA THR A 494 -29.50 4.39 17.89
C THR A 494 -28.93 4.96 19.18
N ILE A 495 -28.20 6.06 19.07
CA ILE A 495 -27.81 6.87 20.22
C ILE A 495 -29.08 7.50 20.80
N SER A 496 -29.62 6.89 21.85
CA SER A 496 -30.69 7.49 22.67
C SER A 496 -30.07 8.52 23.61
N GLY A 497 -29.96 9.77 23.14
CA GLY A 497 -29.79 10.91 24.04
C GLY A 497 -31.00 11.03 24.98
N PRO A 498 -30.87 11.66 26.15
CA PRO A 498 -31.98 11.84 27.08
C PRO A 498 -33.09 12.67 26.43
N ALA A 499 -34.34 12.21 26.55
CA ALA A 499 -35.48 12.87 25.96
C ALA A 499 -35.80 14.18 26.71
N THR A 500 -35.48 15.32 26.10
CA THR A 500 -36.02 16.61 26.54
C THR A 500 -37.50 16.69 26.17
N THR A 501 -38.36 16.77 27.19
CA THR A 501 -39.79 17.03 27.01
C THR A 501 -39.99 18.38 26.32
N LYS A 502 -40.79 18.39 25.25
CA LYS A 502 -41.40 19.59 24.70
C LYS A 502 -42.89 19.36 24.58
N GLU A 503 -43.65 20.21 25.25
CA GLU A 503 -45.11 20.19 25.23
C GLU A 503 -45.64 20.62 23.86
N THR A 504 -46.70 19.97 23.40
CA THR A 504 -47.40 20.33 22.17
C THR A 504 -48.38 21.48 22.43
N ALA A 505 -47.95 22.72 22.20
CA ALA A 505 -48.87 23.83 22.00
C ALA A 505 -49.50 23.74 20.60
N GLN A 506 -50.83 23.81 20.53
CA GLN A 506 -51.58 23.72 19.28
C GLN A 506 -51.71 25.08 18.58
N THR A 507 -51.62 25.11 17.25
CA THR A 507 -52.68 25.72 16.43
C THR A 507 -52.59 25.28 14.96
N LYS A 508 -53.72 25.28 14.25
CA LYS A 508 -53.82 24.84 12.85
C LYS A 508 -53.64 26.04 11.91
N GLY A 509 -52.86 25.86 10.84
CA GLY A 509 -52.76 26.87 9.79
C GLY A 509 -54.05 27.01 8.98
N SER A 510 -54.29 28.21 8.45
CA SER A 510 -55.33 28.49 7.45
C SER A 510 -54.70 28.88 6.12
N ALA A 511 -55.23 28.37 5.01
CA ALA A 511 -54.59 28.47 3.69
C ALA A 511 -55.10 29.63 2.84
N LYS A 512 -54.25 30.13 1.91
CA LYS A 512 -54.64 30.34 0.50
C LYS A 512 -53.48 30.66 -0.47
N LYS A 513 -53.57 30.01 -1.63
CA LYS A 513 -53.20 30.43 -3.01
C LYS A 513 -51.99 31.36 -3.27
N ARG A 514 -51.03 30.79 -4.01
CA ARG A 514 -50.43 31.30 -5.26
C ARG A 514 -50.75 32.76 -5.68
N GLN A 515 -49.70 33.51 -6.02
CA GLN A 515 -49.55 34.09 -7.37
C GLN A 515 -48.08 34.29 -7.76
N ARG A 516 -47.79 34.30 -9.07
CA ARG A 516 -46.52 34.75 -9.66
C ARG A 516 -46.71 36.18 -10.18
N LYS A 517 -45.67 37.01 -10.12
CA LYS A 517 -45.38 38.02 -11.15
C LYS A 517 -43.88 38.32 -11.19
N GLN A 518 -43.40 38.74 -12.36
CA GLN A 518 -42.04 39.20 -12.59
C GLN A 518 -41.94 40.72 -12.40
N SER A 519 -40.74 41.19 -12.11
CA SER A 519 -40.21 42.45 -12.65
C SER A 519 -38.67 42.39 -12.57
N ASP A 520 -38.01 42.86 -13.61
CA ASP A 520 -36.55 42.84 -13.77
C ASP A 520 -35.88 44.01 -13.02
N GLY A 521 -34.55 43.99 -12.93
CA GLY A 521 -33.76 45.08 -12.34
C GLY A 521 -32.29 44.72 -12.19
N ASP A 522 -31.43 45.30 -13.04
CA ASP A 522 -29.98 45.23 -12.92
C ASP A 522 -29.47 45.97 -11.66
N LEU A 523 -28.31 45.55 -11.15
CA LEU A 523 -27.12 46.42 -11.04
C LEU A 523 -25.88 45.68 -10.52
N ALA A 524 -24.70 46.24 -10.81
CA ALA A 524 -23.37 45.73 -10.48
C ALA A 524 -22.90 46.16 -9.05
N PRO A 525 -21.82 45.57 -8.50
CA PRO A 525 -21.49 45.71 -7.07
C PRO A 525 -20.76 47.02 -6.71
N PRO A 526 -20.83 47.48 -5.44
CA PRO A 526 -20.04 48.59 -4.95
C PRO A 526 -18.56 48.21 -4.74
N ARG A 527 -17.68 49.20 -4.89
CA ARG A 527 -16.27 49.20 -4.45
C ARG A 527 -16.04 50.33 -3.45
N ASN A 528 -14.89 50.27 -2.78
CA ASN A 528 -14.34 51.18 -1.77
C ASN A 528 -14.53 52.68 -2.04
N GLU A 529 -14.75 53.41 -0.94
CA GLU A 529 -13.94 54.54 -0.43
C GLU A 529 -13.77 54.24 1.08
N GLY A 530 -12.80 54.70 1.89
CA GLY A 530 -11.73 55.71 1.86
C GLY A 530 -11.41 55.96 3.37
N VAL A 531 -10.28 56.43 3.89
CA VAL A 531 -9.27 57.41 3.46
C VAL A 531 -8.09 57.29 4.44
N ASP A 532 -6.87 57.46 3.89
CA ASP A 532 -5.59 58.04 4.35
C ASP A 532 -5.38 58.40 5.86
N VAL A 533 -4.17 58.45 6.43
CA VAL A 533 -2.79 58.51 5.86
C VAL A 533 -1.89 57.39 6.49
N GLU A 534 -0.56 57.39 6.70
CA GLU A 534 0.56 58.36 6.67
C GLU A 534 1.92 57.63 6.46
N GLU A 535 3.03 58.35 6.19
CA GLU A 535 4.40 57.79 5.99
C GLU A 535 5.46 58.49 6.87
N ALA A 536 6.57 57.79 7.18
CA ALA A 536 7.81 58.39 7.69
C ALA A 536 9.07 57.51 7.46
N ASP A 537 9.92 57.90 6.51
CA ASP A 537 11.31 57.42 6.36
C ASP A 537 12.27 58.16 7.32
N VAL A 538 13.32 57.49 7.81
CA VAL A 538 14.67 58.07 8.05
C VAL A 538 15.76 57.02 7.78
N ASN A 539 16.90 57.45 7.23
CA ASN A 539 18.02 56.63 6.77
C ASN A 539 19.09 56.29 7.84
N ALA A 540 19.87 55.25 7.51
CA ALA A 540 21.34 55.09 7.66
C ALA A 540 22.07 55.36 9.00
N GLU A 541 23.06 54.49 9.30
CA GLU A 541 24.49 54.83 9.07
C GLU A 541 25.36 53.56 9.03
N GLU A 542 26.58 53.69 8.50
CA GLU A 542 27.62 52.65 8.50
C GLU A 542 28.48 52.78 9.77
N ASP A 543 29.14 51.70 10.21
CA ASP A 543 30.59 51.82 10.48
C ASP A 543 31.32 50.46 10.47
N VAL A 544 32.64 50.51 10.31
CA VAL A 544 33.57 49.38 10.26
C VAL A 544 34.60 49.53 11.37
N HIS A 545 34.93 48.44 12.08
CA HIS A 545 36.16 48.41 12.86
C HIS A 545 36.91 47.07 12.79
N LEU A 546 38.23 47.19 12.66
CA LEU A 546 39.23 46.13 12.65
C LEU A 546 40.07 46.17 13.94
N SER A 547 40.98 45.19 14.09
CA SER A 547 41.91 44.93 15.20
C SER A 547 41.29 44.32 16.48
N GLU A 548 41.97 43.43 17.20
CA GLU A 548 43.32 42.85 16.98
C GLU A 548 43.26 41.39 16.49
#